data_AF-A0A350Y041-F1
#
_entry.id   AF-A0A350Y041-F1
#
_cell.length_a   1.000
_cell.length_b   1.000
_cell.length_c   1.000
_cell.angle_alpha   90.00
_cell.angle_beta   90.00
_cell.angle_gamma   90.00
#
_symmetry.space_group_name_H-M   'P 1'
#
loop_
_entity.id
_entity.type
_entity.pdbx_description
1 polymer ?
#
loop_
_entity_poly.entity_id
_entity_poly.type
_entity_poly.pdbx_seq_one_letter_code
_entity_poly.pdbx_strand_id
1 'polypeptide(L)'
;IQQGRTEGQYSILENFLLVRFGELDPIFTAFFPIASTLPATEFTQLLVQLSALSVDENGRQQAKELLAQFVLKTRFGQLETSLTNLIPNLIALSPADLTLLLEQLPELSEAELLAKF
;
A
#
# COMPACT_ATOMS: atom_id res chain seq x y z
N ILE A 1 7.84 -12.51 -18.64
CA ILE A 1 6.50 -12.80 -18.08
C ILE A 1 6.27 -12.05 -16.77
N GLN A 2 7.20 -12.12 -15.81
CA GLN A 2 7.02 -11.45 -14.51
C GLN A 2 6.91 -9.92 -14.60
N GLN A 3 7.74 -9.27 -15.41
CA GLN A 3 7.69 -7.81 -15.56
C GLN A 3 6.35 -7.30 -16.13
N GLY A 4 5.86 -7.91 -17.22
CA GLY A 4 4.55 -7.58 -17.78
C GLY A 4 3.37 -7.85 -16.82
N ARG A 5 3.51 -8.82 -15.90
CA ARG A 5 2.51 -9.05 -14.83
C ARG A 5 2.50 -7.91 -13.81
N THR A 6 3.67 -7.45 -13.38
CA THR A 6 3.79 -6.33 -12.43
C THR A 6 3.29 -5.03 -13.05
N GLU A 7 3.69 -4.73 -14.29
CA GLU A 7 3.21 -3.57 -15.04
C GLU A 7 1.68 -3.62 -15.21
N GLY A 8 1.13 -4.79 -15.56
CA GLY A 8 -0.31 -4.99 -15.65
C GLY A 8 -1.06 -4.76 -14.34
N GLN A 9 -0.57 -5.31 -13.21
CA GLN A 9 -1.17 -5.09 -11.89
C GLN A 9 -1.07 -3.62 -11.45
N TYR A 10 0.02 -2.95 -11.77
CA TYR A 10 0.18 -1.51 -11.52
C TYR A 10 -0.92 -0.73 -12.23
N SER A 11 -1.07 -0.92 -13.55
CA SER A 11 -2.10 -0.24 -14.31
C SER A 11 -3.51 -0.59 -13.84
N ILE A 12 -3.77 -1.83 -13.44
CA ILE A 12 -5.08 -2.22 -12.89
C ILE A 12 -5.35 -1.47 -11.59
N LEU A 13 -4.40 -1.45 -10.64
CA LEU A 13 -4.58 -0.80 -9.35
C LEU A 13 -4.78 0.71 -9.48
N GLU A 14 -3.93 1.35 -10.29
CA GLU A 14 -4.01 2.79 -10.57
C GLU A 14 -5.36 3.16 -11.18
N ASN A 15 -5.77 2.51 -12.27
CA ASN A 15 -7.03 2.83 -12.93
C ASN A 15 -8.23 2.50 -12.04
N PHE A 16 -8.18 1.41 -11.27
CA PHE A 16 -9.25 1.04 -10.35
C PHE A 16 -9.51 2.14 -9.32
N LEU A 17 -8.46 2.67 -8.69
CA LEU A 17 -8.58 3.73 -7.69
C LEU A 17 -8.88 5.08 -8.33
N LEU A 18 -8.32 5.38 -9.50
CA LEU A 18 -8.60 6.63 -10.22
C LEU A 18 -10.08 6.73 -10.63
N VAL A 19 -10.66 5.66 -11.17
CA VAL A 19 -12.11 5.61 -11.51
C VAL A 19 -12.97 5.78 -10.25
N ARG A 20 -12.53 5.24 -9.12
CA ARG A 20 -13.29 5.29 -7.87
C ARG A 20 -13.25 6.65 -7.19
N PHE A 21 -12.08 7.28 -7.15
CA PHE A 21 -11.83 8.47 -6.35
C PHE A 21 -11.62 9.75 -7.17
N GLY A 22 -11.59 9.63 -8.50
CA GLY A 22 -11.43 10.75 -9.45
C GLY A 22 -9.99 11.25 -9.59
N GLU A 23 -9.28 11.41 -8.48
CA GLU A 23 -7.86 11.76 -8.42
C GLU A 23 -7.13 10.86 -7.41
N LEU A 24 -5.82 10.76 -7.53
CA LEU A 24 -4.96 10.03 -6.62
C LEU A 24 -3.87 10.97 -6.12
N ASP A 25 -3.80 11.17 -4.81
CA ASP A 25 -2.70 11.89 -4.21
C ASP A 25 -1.39 11.05 -4.24
N PRO A 26 -0.24 11.69 -4.02
CA PRO A 26 1.04 10.99 -4.08
C PRO A 26 1.21 9.85 -3.07
N ILE A 27 0.46 9.85 -1.96
CA ILE A 27 0.53 8.77 -0.96
C ILE A 27 0.03 7.46 -1.57
N PHE A 28 -1.05 7.48 -2.36
CA PHE A 28 -1.49 6.29 -3.12
C PHE A 28 -0.38 5.76 -4.01
N THR A 29 0.20 6.63 -4.83
CA THR A 29 1.17 6.23 -5.85
C THR A 29 2.47 5.67 -5.27
N ALA A 30 2.86 6.09 -4.06
CA ALA A 30 4.03 5.58 -3.36
C ALA A 30 3.92 4.07 -3.06
N PHE A 31 2.72 3.55 -2.80
CA PHE A 31 2.50 2.14 -2.50
C PHE A 31 2.42 1.24 -3.74
N PHE A 32 2.06 1.79 -4.90
CA PHE A 32 1.78 1.00 -6.11
C PHE A 32 2.96 0.12 -6.58
N PRO A 33 4.23 0.56 -6.57
CA PRO A 33 5.34 -0.28 -6.98
C PRO A 33 5.42 -1.59 -6.20
N ILE A 34 5.17 -1.56 -4.89
CA ILE A 34 5.22 -2.76 -4.05
C ILE A 34 3.90 -3.54 -4.13
N ALA A 35 2.76 -2.86 -4.03
CA ALA A 35 1.44 -3.52 -4.10
C ALA A 35 1.25 -4.29 -5.42
N SER A 36 1.84 -3.82 -6.52
CA SER A 36 1.77 -4.49 -7.83
C SER A 36 2.64 -5.74 -7.95
N THR A 37 3.53 -5.98 -6.98
CA THR A 37 4.36 -7.18 -6.93
C THR A 37 3.68 -8.34 -6.22
N LEU A 38 2.58 -8.06 -5.49
CA LEU A 38 1.79 -9.03 -4.74
C LEU A 38 1.48 -10.29 -5.58
N PRO A 39 1.41 -11.47 -4.96
CA PRO A 39 0.84 -12.65 -5.59
C PRO A 39 -0.58 -12.37 -6.10
N ALA A 40 -0.98 -12.98 -7.21
CA ALA A 40 -2.26 -12.69 -7.86
C ALA A 40 -3.48 -12.85 -6.93
N THR A 41 -3.45 -13.85 -6.04
CA THR A 41 -4.49 -14.06 -5.03
C THR A 41 -4.59 -12.89 -4.05
N GLU A 42 -3.47 -12.42 -3.53
CA GLU A 42 -3.41 -11.31 -2.57
C GLU A 42 -3.76 -9.98 -3.25
N PHE A 43 -3.27 -9.76 -4.47
CA PHE A 43 -3.66 -8.61 -5.28
C PHE A 43 -5.18 -8.58 -5.52
N THR A 44 -5.79 -9.72 -5.84
CA THR A 44 -7.24 -9.84 -6.00
C THR A 44 -7.97 -9.53 -4.68
N GLN A 45 -7.47 -10.05 -3.55
CA GLN A 45 -8.04 -9.75 -2.23
C GLN A 45 -7.97 -8.26 -1.90
N LEU A 46 -6.86 -7.60 -2.21
CA LEU A 46 -6.71 -6.14 -2.08
C LEU A 46 -7.77 -5.41 -2.91
N LEU A 47 -7.91 -5.74 -4.20
CA LEU A 47 -8.92 -5.11 -5.06
C LEU A 47 -10.35 -5.30 -4.55
N VAL A 48 -10.69 -6.50 -4.07
CA VAL A 48 -12.01 -6.79 -3.50
C VAL A 48 -12.26 -5.94 -2.25
N GLN A 49 -11.29 -5.82 -1.35
CA GLN A 49 -11.43 -5.02 -0.13
C GLN A 49 -11.54 -3.52 -0.47
N LEU A 50 -10.71 -3.01 -1.39
CA LEU A 50 -10.82 -1.64 -1.89
C LEU A 50 -12.20 -1.37 -2.53
N SER A 51 -12.78 -2.37 -3.21
CA SER A 51 -14.09 -2.25 -3.86
C SER A 51 -15.26 -2.05 -2.89
N ALA A 52 -15.09 -2.42 -1.62
CA ALA A 52 -16.11 -2.33 -0.59
C ALA A 52 -16.11 -0.99 0.17
N LEU A 53 -15.06 -0.18 0.01
CA LEU A 53 -14.90 1.10 0.72
C LEU A 53 -15.87 2.16 0.20
N SER A 54 -16.22 3.16 1.02
CA SER A 54 -16.95 4.34 0.53
C SER A 54 -16.12 5.13 -0.49
N VAL A 55 -16.76 5.99 -1.28
CA VAL A 55 -16.09 6.88 -2.24
C VAL A 55 -15.72 8.25 -1.66
N ASP A 56 -16.13 8.50 -0.41
CA ASP A 56 -15.83 9.74 0.32
C ASP A 56 -14.41 9.73 0.92
N GLU A 57 -14.05 10.82 1.60
CA GLU A 57 -12.72 10.99 2.19
C GLU A 57 -12.38 9.91 3.21
N ASN A 58 -13.37 9.42 3.96
CA ASN A 58 -13.15 8.32 4.89
C ASN A 58 -12.77 7.04 4.15
N GLY A 59 -13.44 6.74 3.02
CA GLY A 59 -13.10 5.60 2.18
C GLY A 59 -11.73 5.75 1.50
N ARG A 60 -11.33 6.98 1.14
CA ARG A 60 -9.99 7.27 0.63
C ARG A 60 -8.92 7.03 1.68
N GLN A 61 -9.16 7.46 2.91
CA GLN A 61 -8.25 7.22 4.03
C GLN A 61 -8.10 5.72 4.31
N GLN A 62 -9.22 4.99 4.39
CA GLN A 62 -9.22 3.53 4.56
C GLN A 62 -8.49 2.81 3.41
N ALA A 63 -8.57 3.33 2.19
CA ALA A 63 -7.85 2.75 1.05
C ALA A 63 -6.33 2.88 1.21
N LYS A 64 -5.83 4.02 1.71
CA LYS A 64 -4.40 4.22 2.02
C LYS A 64 -3.93 3.29 3.12
N GLU A 65 -4.72 3.15 4.20
CA GLU A 65 -4.44 2.23 5.29
C GLU A 65 -4.35 0.79 4.79
N LEU A 66 -5.27 0.38 3.93
CA LEU A 66 -5.30 -0.96 3.35
C LEU A 66 -4.10 -1.23 2.44
N LEU A 67 -3.71 -0.26 1.61
CA LEU A 67 -2.49 -0.36 0.79
C LEU A 67 -1.24 -0.52 1.68
N ALA A 68 -1.10 0.31 2.71
CA ALA A 68 0.00 0.21 3.67
C ALA A 68 0.01 -1.16 4.36
N GLN A 69 -1.15 -1.66 4.78
CA GLN A 69 -1.27 -2.98 5.41
C GLN A 69 -0.77 -4.10 4.49
N PHE A 70 -1.23 -4.15 3.23
CA PHE A 70 -0.79 -5.17 2.28
C PHE A 70 0.70 -5.07 1.95
N VAL A 71 1.23 -3.85 1.83
CA VAL A 71 2.66 -3.61 1.59
C VAL A 71 3.51 -4.11 2.78
N LEU A 72 3.14 -3.77 4.01
CA LEU A 72 3.84 -4.28 5.19
C LEU A 72 3.74 -5.80 5.29
N LYS A 73 2.56 -6.37 5.00
CA LYS A 73 2.33 -7.83 5.02
C LYS A 73 3.24 -8.55 4.03
N THR A 74 3.53 -7.93 2.88
CA THR A 74 4.47 -8.47 1.88
C THR A 74 5.87 -8.65 2.48
N ARG A 75 6.30 -7.75 3.36
CA ARG A 75 7.65 -7.76 3.96
C ARG A 75 7.75 -8.61 5.23
N PHE A 76 6.77 -8.51 6.11
CA PHE A 76 6.83 -9.07 7.47
C PHE A 76 5.92 -10.29 7.67
N GLY A 77 5.12 -10.66 6.67
CA GLY A 77 4.13 -11.72 6.80
C GLY A 77 2.95 -11.26 7.64
N GLN A 78 2.52 -12.07 8.62
CA GLN A 78 1.42 -11.69 9.50
C GLN A 78 1.80 -10.44 10.29
N LEU A 79 0.96 -9.40 10.20
CA LEU A 79 1.18 -8.16 10.95
C LEU A 79 0.70 -8.34 12.38
N GLU A 80 1.62 -8.19 13.32
CA GLU A 80 1.32 -8.05 14.73
C GLU A 80 0.72 -6.66 15.02
N THR A 81 0.19 -6.50 16.24
CA THR A 81 -0.43 -5.25 16.70
C THR A 81 0.53 -4.05 16.60
N SER A 82 1.83 -4.26 16.83
CA SER A 82 2.89 -3.26 16.71
C SER A 82 2.92 -2.61 15.32
N LEU A 83 3.03 -3.43 14.27
CA LEU A 83 3.08 -2.97 12.89
C LEU A 83 1.74 -2.40 12.42
N THR A 84 0.62 -2.96 12.89
CA THR A 84 -0.71 -2.44 12.57
C THR A 84 -0.90 -1.02 13.10
N ASN A 85 -0.43 -0.74 14.32
CA ASN A 85 -0.53 0.58 14.94
C ASN A 85 0.35 1.65 14.27
N LEU A 86 1.29 1.24 13.41
CA LEU A 86 2.21 2.12 12.71
C LEU A 86 1.63 2.64 11.39
N ILE A 87 0.59 1.98 10.86
CA ILE A 87 -0.09 2.35 9.60
C ILE A 87 -0.52 3.84 9.56
N PRO A 88 -1.17 4.41 10.60
CA PRO A 88 -1.53 5.82 10.60
C PRO A 88 -0.31 6.75 10.47
N ASN A 89 0.82 6.38 11.07
CA ASN A 89 2.05 7.17 10.98
C ASN A 89 2.68 7.07 9.59
N LEU A 90 2.63 5.91 8.94
CA LEU A 90 3.14 5.73 7.58
C LEU A 90 2.43 6.62 6.56
N ILE A 91 1.09 6.61 6.60
CA ILE A 91 0.29 7.38 5.65
C ILE A 91 0.24 8.88 5.98
N ALA A 92 0.71 9.27 7.17
CA ALA A 92 0.90 10.67 7.57
C ALA A 92 2.27 11.24 7.16
N LEU A 93 3.20 10.41 6.68
CA LEU A 93 4.48 10.88 6.15
C LEU A 93 4.28 11.79 4.93
N SER A 94 5.28 12.63 4.67
CA SER A 94 5.33 13.31 3.37
C SER A 94 5.50 12.27 2.25
N PRO A 95 5.02 12.52 1.02
CA PRO A 95 5.20 11.59 -0.09
C PRO A 95 6.66 11.21 -0.36
N ALA A 96 7.58 12.15 -0.16
CA ALA A 96 9.01 11.91 -0.34
C ALA A 96 9.56 10.96 0.74
N ASP A 97 9.23 11.20 2.01
CA ASP A 97 9.68 10.36 3.12
C ASP A 97 9.05 8.97 3.05
N LEU A 98 7.78 8.87 2.66
CA LEU A 98 7.10 7.60 2.43
C LEU A 98 7.79 6.81 1.31
N THR A 99 8.06 7.45 0.17
CA THR A 99 8.75 6.79 -0.95
C THR A 99 10.11 6.27 -0.53
N LEU A 100 10.92 7.11 0.14
CA LEU A 100 12.24 6.73 0.62
C LEU A 100 12.17 5.56 1.62
N LEU A 101 11.19 5.57 2.53
CA LEU A 101 10.98 4.47 3.47
C LEU A 101 10.60 3.17 2.77
N LEU A 102 9.71 3.24 1.78
CA LEU A 102 9.25 2.07 1.01
C LEU A 102 10.37 1.47 0.14
N GLU A 103 11.28 2.29 -0.39
CA GLU A 103 12.49 1.82 -1.08
C GLU A 103 13.44 1.06 -0.14
N GLN A 104 13.53 1.48 1.13
CA GLN A 104 14.37 0.82 2.15
C GLN A 104 13.69 -0.39 2.79
N LEU A 105 12.36 -0.50 2.70
CA LEU A 105 11.55 -1.51 3.38
C LEU A 105 12.04 -2.97 3.21
N PRO A 106 12.51 -3.41 2.02
CA PRO A 106 13.06 -4.76 1.86
C PRO A 106 14.22 -5.09 2.80
N GLU A 107 15.03 -4.09 3.15
CA GLU A 107 16.22 -4.24 3.99
C GLU A 107 15.93 -4.04 5.48
N LEU A 108 14.83 -3.37 5.83
CA LEU A 108 14.48 -3.09 7.22
C LEU A 108 13.98 -4.34 7.94
N SER A 109 14.45 -4.57 9.16
CA SER A 109 13.78 -5.41 10.15
C SER A 109 12.56 -4.72 10.75
N GLU A 110 11.68 -5.49 11.40
CA GLU A 110 10.51 -4.94 12.10
C GLU A 110 10.94 -3.93 13.19
N ALA A 111 11.98 -4.26 13.96
CA ALA A 111 12.48 -3.38 15.02
C ALA A 111 13.05 -2.06 14.46
N GLU A 112 13.77 -2.10 13.33
CA GLU A 112 14.30 -0.90 12.69
C GLU A 112 13.20 -0.04 12.07
N LEU A 113 12.15 -0.67 11.53
CA LEU A 113 10.97 0.07 11.06
C LEU A 113 10.26 0.76 12.23
N LEU A 114 10.02 0.03 13.32
CA LEU A 114 9.38 0.57 14.52
C LEU A 114 10.18 1.73 15.12
N ALA A 115 11.51 1.64 15.15
CA ALA A 115 12.37 2.69 15.71
C ALA A 115 12.38 4.01 14.91
N LYS A 116 11.79 4.03 13.70
CA LYS A 116 11.64 5.25 12.89
C LYS A 116 10.40 6.07 13.27
N PHE A 117 9.55 5.59 14.19
CA PHE A 117 8.30 6.21 14.63
C PHE A 117 8.18 6.23 16.17
#